data_AF-A0A921MZ68-F1
#
_entry.id   AF-A0A921MZ68-F1
#
_cell.length_a   1.000
_cell.length_b   1.000
_cell.length_c   1.000
_cell.angle_alpha   90.00
_cell.angle_beta   90.00
_cell.angle_gamma   90.00
#
_symmetry.space_group_name_H-M   'P 1'
#
loop_
_entity.id
_entity.type
_entity.pdbx_description
1 polymer ?
#
loop_
_entity_poly.entity_id
_entity_poly.type
_entity_poly.pdbx_seq_one_letter_code
_entity_poly.pdbx_strand_id
1 'polypeptide(L)'
;MNLSKEYYDMYNEYTLNINKIKREVNTMIKKQKIISRKSKKASDDEILSFEINKYEETGNINKRKIPSKIYEFSNGDVYIGKIINGKMNGIGTYNFTEGIEYIGEFENDIKCGIGMCTFKSGNVYIGNFLEDTINGMGQMVYKSKDEYMGNWLDGKKHGKGIYIWNDNSMYIGEFKNNKMDGYGVCYDCHGNIIYEGEWKNNLVHGKGIYIWEEGKRYEGEFLHGKKHGDGTFYLNNELVYEGTWKFDKPCIFDRSLDEIFSIKL
;
A
#
# COMPACT_ATOMS: atom_id res chain seq x y z
N MET A 1 4.02 8.43 -20.40
CA MET A 1 3.88 7.12 -19.75
C MET A 1 3.02 6.25 -20.65
N ASN A 2 3.57 5.16 -21.18
CA ASN A 2 2.87 4.30 -22.15
C ASN A 2 2.25 3.12 -21.41
N LEU A 3 1.20 3.40 -20.64
CA LEU A 3 0.40 2.36 -19.99
C LEU A 3 -0.57 1.74 -20.99
N SER A 4 -0.91 0.46 -20.81
CA SER A 4 -2.11 -0.09 -21.47
C SER A 4 -3.33 0.71 -21.00
N LYS A 5 -4.40 0.77 -21.82
CA LYS A 5 -5.61 1.53 -21.47
C LYS A 5 -6.18 1.11 -20.11
N GLU A 6 -6.24 -0.20 -19.86
CA GLU A 6 -6.73 -0.74 -18.58
C GLU A 6 -5.91 -0.25 -17.38
N TYR A 7 -4.57 -0.30 -17.48
CA TYR A 7 -3.70 0.12 -16.37
C TYR A 7 -3.66 1.63 -16.19
N TYR A 8 -3.78 2.39 -17.28
CA TYR A 8 -3.95 3.84 -17.23
C TYR A 8 -5.24 4.22 -16.50
N ASP A 9 -6.34 3.57 -16.82
CA ASP A 9 -7.64 3.81 -16.20
C ASP A 9 -7.58 3.47 -14.69
N MET A 10 -6.98 2.33 -14.32
CA MET A 10 -6.80 1.97 -12.91
C MET A 10 -5.89 2.95 -12.15
N TYR A 11 -4.78 3.39 -12.75
CA TYR A 11 -3.90 4.39 -12.13
C TYR A 11 -4.64 5.69 -11.83
N ASN A 12 -5.44 6.17 -12.79
CA ASN A 12 -6.22 7.39 -12.63
C ASN A 12 -7.32 7.23 -11.58
N GLU A 13 -8.06 6.12 -11.61
CA GLU A 13 -9.10 5.83 -10.62
C GLU A 13 -8.52 5.83 -9.19
N TYR A 14 -7.42 5.11 -8.99
CA TYR A 14 -6.80 5.00 -7.67
C TYR A 14 -6.25 6.35 -7.21
N THR A 15 -5.61 7.10 -8.10
CA THR A 15 -5.13 8.46 -7.83
C THR A 15 -6.28 9.39 -7.41
N LEU A 16 -7.42 9.33 -8.10
CA LEU A 16 -8.61 10.12 -7.77
C LEU A 16 -9.18 9.74 -6.40
N ASN A 17 -9.30 8.45 -6.11
CA ASN A 17 -9.78 7.95 -4.82
C ASN A 17 -8.86 8.38 -3.67
N ILE A 18 -7.55 8.21 -3.81
CA ILE A 18 -6.58 8.64 -2.80
C ILE A 18 -6.61 10.16 -2.62
N ASN A 19 -6.75 10.94 -3.69
CA ASN A 19 -6.86 12.40 -3.58
C ASN A 19 -8.12 12.83 -2.82
N LYS A 20 -9.23 12.10 -2.96
CA LYS A 20 -10.44 12.34 -2.15
C LYS A 20 -10.18 12.04 -0.67
N ILE A 21 -9.63 10.88 -0.35
CA ILE A 21 -9.26 10.49 1.03
C ILE A 21 -8.31 11.53 1.65
N LYS A 22 -7.27 11.94 0.92
CA LYS A 22 -6.33 12.98 1.37
C LYS A 22 -7.02 14.31 1.69
N ARG A 23 -8.03 14.73 0.91
CA ARG A 23 -8.80 15.96 1.19
C ARG A 23 -9.60 15.84 2.49
N GLU A 24 -10.19 14.67 2.74
CA GLU A 24 -10.94 14.40 3.97
C GLU A 24 -10.02 14.40 5.19
N VAL A 25 -8.91 13.66 5.15
CA VAL A 25 -7.87 13.67 6.19
C VAL A 25 -7.32 15.07 6.43
N ASN A 26 -7.00 15.83 5.37
CA ASN A 26 -6.53 17.21 5.53
C ASN A 26 -7.57 18.11 6.22
N THR A 27 -8.85 17.87 6.01
CA THR A 27 -9.94 18.56 6.72
C THR A 27 -9.95 18.18 8.20
N MET A 28 -9.76 16.89 8.51
CA MET A 28 -9.63 16.40 9.90
C MET A 28 -8.43 17.04 10.60
N ILE A 29 -7.24 17.06 9.96
CA ILE A 29 -6.03 17.71 10.49
C ILE A 29 -6.28 19.17 10.82
N LYS A 30 -6.90 19.93 9.91
CA LYS A 30 -7.23 21.35 10.14
C LYS A 30 -8.17 21.53 11.34
N LYS A 31 -9.20 20.67 11.46
CA LYS A 31 -10.13 20.70 12.62
C LYS A 31 -9.40 20.35 13.92
N GLN A 32 -8.58 19.30 13.94
CA GLN A 32 -7.84 18.87 15.13
C GLN A 32 -6.79 19.90 15.58
N LYS A 33 -6.19 20.65 14.65
CA LYS A 33 -5.33 21.81 15.00
C LYS A 33 -6.08 22.93 15.74
N ILE A 34 -7.36 23.14 15.44
CA ILE A 34 -8.19 24.13 16.14
C ILE A 34 -8.65 23.56 17.50
N ILE A 35 -9.04 22.29 17.52
CA ILE A 35 -9.50 21.58 18.73
C ILE A 35 -8.37 21.53 19.76
N SER A 36 -7.17 21.10 19.38
CA SER A 36 -6.00 21.03 20.28
C SER A 36 -5.65 22.37 20.94
N ARG A 37 -5.87 23.51 20.26
CA ARG A 37 -5.63 24.84 20.83
C ARG A 37 -6.71 25.32 21.80
N LYS A 38 -7.95 24.86 21.62
CA LYS A 38 -9.12 25.32 22.40
C LYS A 38 -9.54 24.36 23.51
N SER A 39 -9.16 23.09 23.39
CA SER A 39 -9.60 22.04 24.31
C SER A 39 -8.86 22.16 25.63
N LYS A 40 -9.60 21.97 26.72
CA LYS A 40 -9.01 21.83 28.05
C LYS A 40 -8.42 20.42 28.19
N LYS A 41 -7.39 20.30 29.02
CA LYS A 41 -6.94 18.99 29.49
C LYS A 41 -8.05 18.33 30.31
N ALA A 42 -8.18 17.01 30.18
CA ALA A 42 -9.01 16.19 31.06
C ALA A 42 -8.43 16.21 32.47
N SER A 43 -9.27 16.06 33.49
CA SER A 43 -8.80 15.94 34.87
C SER A 43 -8.24 14.55 35.14
N ASP A 44 -7.40 14.44 36.18
CA ASP A 44 -6.83 13.16 36.61
C ASP A 44 -7.91 12.11 36.90
N ASP A 45 -9.04 12.51 37.50
CA ASP A 45 -10.19 11.61 37.73
C ASP A 45 -10.81 11.09 36.43
N GLU A 46 -10.86 11.91 35.37
CA GLU A 46 -11.40 11.49 34.07
C GLU A 46 -10.46 10.49 33.40
N ILE A 47 -9.15 10.77 33.44
CA ILE A 47 -8.12 9.88 32.91
C ILE A 47 -8.12 8.56 33.66
N LEU A 48 -8.11 8.61 35.01
CA LEU A 48 -8.13 7.42 35.84
C LEU A 48 -9.37 6.58 35.58
N SER A 49 -10.57 7.18 35.48
CA SER A 49 -11.82 6.47 35.21
C SER A 49 -11.80 5.70 33.89
N PHE A 50 -11.12 6.25 32.88
CA PHE A 50 -10.89 5.61 31.60
C PHE A 50 -9.89 4.45 31.72
N GLU A 51 -8.73 4.68 32.36
CA GLU A 51 -7.67 3.67 32.48
C GLU A 51 -8.09 2.43 33.28
N ILE A 52 -8.95 2.59 34.29
CA ILE A 52 -9.45 1.46 35.09
C ILE A 52 -10.80 0.90 34.59
N ASN A 53 -11.28 1.32 33.41
CA ASN A 53 -12.57 0.94 32.83
C ASN A 53 -13.77 1.11 33.80
N LYS A 54 -13.74 2.15 34.64
CA LYS A 54 -14.76 2.43 35.65
C LYS A 54 -15.51 3.70 35.27
N TYR A 55 -16.38 3.59 34.28
CA TYR A 55 -17.26 4.66 33.84
C TYR A 55 -18.72 4.30 34.09
N GLU A 56 -19.49 5.27 34.57
CA GLU A 56 -20.95 5.17 34.58
C GLU A 56 -21.45 5.42 33.15
N GLU A 57 -22.38 4.59 32.66
CA GLU A 57 -23.01 4.86 31.37
C GLU A 57 -23.63 6.26 31.43
N THR A 58 -23.14 7.16 30.57
CA THR A 58 -23.84 8.43 30.41
C THR A 58 -25.19 8.06 29.80
N GLY A 59 -26.28 8.37 30.52
CA GLY A 59 -27.65 8.05 30.10
C GLY A 59 -28.04 8.76 28.79
N ASN A 60 -29.22 9.36 28.72
CA ASN A 60 -29.68 10.11 27.53
C ASN A 60 -28.92 11.46 27.31
N ILE A 61 -27.60 11.50 27.47
CA ILE A 61 -26.79 12.67 27.15
C ILE A 61 -26.67 12.77 25.63
N ASN A 62 -26.95 13.95 25.10
CA ASN A 62 -26.76 14.23 23.68
C ASN A 62 -25.26 14.16 23.34
N LYS A 63 -24.84 13.05 22.72
CA LYS A 63 -23.47 12.76 22.26
C LYS A 63 -22.83 13.92 21.47
N ARG A 64 -23.63 14.75 20.79
CA ARG A 64 -23.13 15.92 20.04
C ARG A 64 -22.59 17.03 20.93
N LYS A 65 -23.11 17.17 22.16
CA LYS A 65 -22.70 18.22 23.13
C LYS A 65 -21.42 17.87 23.89
N ILE A 66 -20.97 16.63 23.85
CA ILE A 66 -19.73 16.22 24.51
C ILE A 66 -18.55 16.91 23.81
N PRO A 67 -17.77 17.74 24.52
CA PRO A 67 -16.64 18.44 23.95
C PRO A 67 -15.46 17.50 23.75
N SER A 68 -14.58 17.85 22.81
CA SER A 68 -13.26 17.23 22.74
C SER A 68 -12.38 17.75 23.89
N LYS A 69 -11.50 16.89 24.41
CA LYS A 69 -10.50 17.21 25.43
C LYS A 69 -9.14 16.64 25.03
N ILE A 70 -8.11 17.06 25.76
CA ILE A 70 -6.76 16.51 25.69
C ILE A 70 -6.61 15.54 26.86
N TYR A 71 -6.38 14.26 26.59
CA TYR A 71 -6.15 13.20 27.57
C TYR A 71 -4.67 12.81 27.48
N GLU A 72 -3.93 13.06 28.55
CA GLU A 72 -2.52 12.66 28.70
C GLU A 72 -2.51 11.45 29.65
N PHE A 73 -2.40 10.26 29.09
CA PHE A 73 -2.51 9.00 29.85
C PHE A 73 -1.23 8.72 30.67
N SER A 74 -1.36 7.88 31.68
CA SER A 74 -0.29 7.49 32.60
C SER A 74 0.85 6.76 31.90
N ASN A 75 0.59 6.10 30.77
CA ASN A 75 1.60 5.45 29.93
C ASN A 75 2.37 6.43 29.03
N GLY A 76 2.00 7.72 29.03
CA GLY A 76 2.58 8.77 28.19
C GLY A 76 1.83 9.05 26.89
N ASP A 77 0.82 8.24 26.54
CA ASP A 77 0.06 8.42 25.32
C ASP A 77 -0.83 9.66 25.42
N VAL A 78 -1.10 10.29 24.27
CA VAL A 78 -1.93 11.49 24.23
C VAL A 78 -3.07 11.31 23.23
N TYR A 79 -4.31 11.39 23.71
CA TYR A 79 -5.50 11.43 22.88
C TYR A 79 -6.14 12.82 22.88
N ILE A 80 -6.48 13.32 21.69
CA ILE A 80 -7.24 14.56 21.49
C ILE A 80 -8.50 14.22 20.72
N GLY A 81 -9.63 14.24 21.41
CA GLY A 81 -10.89 13.84 20.81
C GLY A 81 -12.01 13.73 21.84
N LYS A 82 -13.09 13.05 21.47
CA LYS A 82 -14.25 12.85 22.34
C LYS A 82 -14.18 11.47 22.96
N ILE A 83 -14.43 11.40 24.26
CA ILE A 83 -14.70 10.15 24.97
C ILE A 83 -16.18 10.14 25.32
N ILE A 84 -16.89 9.11 24.88
CA ILE A 84 -18.33 8.93 25.06
C ILE A 84 -18.52 7.56 25.73
N ASN A 85 -19.16 7.52 26.90
CA ASN A 85 -19.31 6.30 27.69
C ASN A 85 -17.97 5.59 27.93
N GLY A 86 -16.93 6.36 28.29
CA GLY A 86 -15.60 5.82 28.52
C GLY A 86 -14.88 5.31 27.27
N LYS A 87 -15.37 5.61 26.06
CA LYS A 87 -14.74 5.15 24.81
C LYS A 87 -14.47 6.26 23.81
N MET A 88 -13.34 6.21 23.11
CA MET A 88 -12.98 7.13 22.04
C MET A 88 -14.00 7.04 20.89
N ASN A 89 -14.50 8.19 20.45
CA ASN A 89 -15.56 8.26 19.46
C ASN A 89 -15.41 9.47 18.53
N GLY A 90 -15.74 9.27 17.25
CA GLY A 90 -15.64 10.28 16.21
C GLY A 90 -14.20 10.62 15.85
N ILE A 91 -13.98 11.79 15.28
CA ILE A 91 -12.65 12.20 14.82
C ILE A 91 -11.76 12.52 16.02
N GLY A 92 -10.59 11.90 16.09
CA GLY A 92 -9.58 12.15 17.11
C GLY A 92 -8.16 12.06 16.58
N THR A 93 -7.21 12.51 17.39
CA THR A 93 -5.77 12.30 17.21
C THR A 93 -5.26 11.49 18.39
N TYR A 94 -4.50 10.43 18.12
CA TYR A 94 -3.87 9.60 19.14
C TYR A 94 -2.36 9.55 18.87
N ASN A 95 -1.57 10.04 19.81
CA ASN A 95 -0.12 9.99 19.75
C ASN A 95 0.35 8.92 20.74
N PHE A 96 0.89 7.83 20.21
CA PHE A 96 1.49 6.76 20.99
C PHE A 96 2.90 7.17 21.38
N THR A 97 3.26 6.96 22.63
CA THR A 97 4.60 7.20 23.20
C THR A 97 5.69 6.43 22.43
N GLU A 98 5.31 5.32 21.79
CA GLU A 98 6.17 4.52 20.93
C GLU A 98 6.55 5.19 19.60
N GLY A 99 6.01 6.38 19.30
CA GLY A 99 6.30 7.14 18.09
C GLY A 99 5.38 6.83 16.92
N ILE A 100 4.15 6.40 17.21
CA ILE A 100 3.09 6.24 16.21
C ILE A 100 2.11 7.39 16.42
N GLU A 101 1.64 8.00 15.34
CA GLU A 101 0.62 9.04 15.39
C GLU A 101 -0.53 8.64 14.49
N TYR A 102 -1.75 8.65 15.03
CA TYR A 102 -2.96 8.40 14.27
C TYR A 102 -3.88 9.63 14.30
N ILE A 103 -4.47 9.95 13.17
CA ILE A 103 -5.60 10.89 13.08
C ILE A 103 -6.67 10.29 12.18
N GLY A 104 -7.90 10.20 12.68
CA GLY A 104 -8.98 9.60 11.93
C GLY A 104 -10.20 9.38 12.80
N GLU A 105 -11.06 8.49 12.36
CA GLU A 105 -12.32 8.17 13.02
C GLU A 105 -12.13 7.03 14.03
N PHE A 106 -12.79 7.18 15.18
CA PHE A 106 -12.90 6.16 16.21
C PHE A 106 -14.37 5.79 16.41
N GLU A 107 -14.63 4.52 16.65
CA GLU A 107 -15.91 4.02 17.15
C GLU A 107 -15.64 3.07 18.31
N ASN A 108 -16.02 3.48 19.52
CA ASN A 108 -15.85 2.67 20.73
C ASN A 108 -14.42 2.16 20.94
N ASP A 109 -13.43 3.08 20.92
CA ASP A 109 -11.99 2.84 21.03
C ASP A 109 -11.31 2.25 19.79
N ILE A 110 -12.09 1.83 18.80
CA ILE A 110 -11.60 1.15 17.61
C ILE A 110 -11.42 2.15 16.46
N LYS A 111 -10.24 2.17 15.83
CA LYS A 111 -10.00 2.96 14.61
C LYS A 111 -10.87 2.41 13.48
N CYS A 112 -11.61 3.29 12.81
CA CYS A 112 -12.48 2.95 11.69
C CYS A 112 -12.48 4.07 10.63
N GLY A 113 -13.20 3.87 9.54
CA GLY A 113 -13.41 4.91 8.53
C GLY A 113 -12.12 5.38 7.87
N ILE A 114 -12.02 6.68 7.59
CA ILE A 114 -10.83 7.27 6.97
C ILE A 114 -9.87 7.80 8.04
N GLY A 115 -8.59 7.52 7.86
CA GLY A 115 -7.54 8.04 8.74
C GLY A 115 -6.16 8.13 8.10
N MET A 116 -5.24 8.66 8.88
CA MET A 116 -3.81 8.72 8.59
C MET A 116 -3.02 8.20 9.79
N CYS A 117 -2.03 7.35 9.52
CA CYS A 117 -1.12 6.81 10.51
C CYS A 117 0.32 7.12 10.11
N THR A 118 1.05 7.84 10.94
CA THR A 118 2.50 8.02 10.84
C THR A 118 3.16 6.99 11.75
N PHE A 119 4.00 6.13 11.18
CA PHE A 119 4.69 5.07 11.92
C PHE A 119 6.06 5.55 12.41
N LYS A 120 6.55 4.92 13.48
CA LYS A 120 7.92 5.12 14.00
C LYS A 120 9.01 4.96 12.94
N SER A 121 8.77 4.10 11.95
CA SER A 121 9.69 3.89 10.82
C SER A 121 9.83 5.11 9.90
N GLY A 122 8.94 6.10 10.02
CA GLY A 122 8.80 7.22 9.08
C GLY A 122 7.87 6.91 7.91
N ASN A 123 7.27 5.72 7.85
CA ASN A 123 6.23 5.41 6.88
C ASN A 123 4.94 6.16 7.24
N VAL A 124 4.15 6.50 6.23
CA VAL A 124 2.86 7.17 6.40
C VAL A 124 1.80 6.43 5.61
N TYR A 125 0.75 5.99 6.29
CA TYR A 125 -0.45 5.45 5.67
C TYR A 125 -1.58 6.48 5.68
N ILE A 126 -2.30 6.60 4.57
CA ILE A 126 -3.54 7.39 4.45
C ILE A 126 -4.57 6.51 3.74
N GLY A 127 -5.69 6.22 4.37
CA GLY A 127 -6.69 5.33 3.79
C GLY A 127 -7.74 4.88 4.78
N ASN A 128 -8.40 3.79 4.40
CA ASN A 128 -9.48 3.21 5.17
C ASN A 128 -8.94 2.31 6.30
N PHE A 129 -9.70 2.28 7.40
CA PHE A 129 -9.51 1.44 8.57
C PHE A 129 -10.80 0.69 8.88
N LEU A 130 -10.67 -0.57 9.30
CA LEU A 130 -11.76 -1.40 9.79
C LEU A 130 -11.26 -2.21 10.98
N GLU A 131 -11.96 -2.13 12.10
CA GLU A 131 -11.65 -2.89 13.31
C GLU A 131 -10.18 -2.77 13.74
N ASP A 132 -9.68 -1.53 13.86
CA ASP A 132 -8.29 -1.20 14.20
C ASP A 132 -7.22 -1.57 13.16
N THR A 133 -7.60 -2.20 12.06
CA THR A 133 -6.69 -2.62 11.00
C THR A 133 -6.79 -1.73 9.76
N ILE A 134 -5.68 -1.62 9.04
CA ILE A 134 -5.66 -1.02 7.69
C ILE A 134 -6.43 -1.95 6.74
N ASN A 135 -7.48 -1.44 6.11
CA ASN A 135 -8.39 -2.25 5.31
C ASN A 135 -9.04 -1.40 4.20
N GLY A 136 -9.34 -1.99 3.04
CA GLY A 136 -9.91 -1.27 1.90
C GLY A 136 -8.88 -0.42 1.14
N MET A 137 -9.32 0.66 0.49
CA MET A 137 -8.45 1.50 -0.32
C MET A 137 -7.54 2.39 0.54
N GLY A 138 -6.25 2.45 0.21
CA GLY A 138 -5.31 3.31 0.91
C GLY A 138 -3.97 3.47 0.21
N GLN A 139 -3.22 4.47 0.64
CA GLN A 139 -1.86 4.75 0.19
C GLN A 139 -0.88 4.64 1.36
N MET A 140 0.21 3.90 1.14
CA MET A 140 1.38 3.90 2.02
C MET A 140 2.53 4.59 1.30
N VAL A 141 3.12 5.61 1.92
CA VAL A 141 4.38 6.23 1.50
C VAL A 141 5.46 5.76 2.48
N TYR A 142 6.48 5.10 1.96
CA TYR A 142 7.57 4.56 2.78
C TYR A 142 8.64 5.62 3.02
N LYS A 143 9.43 5.47 4.10
CA LYS A 143 10.60 6.32 4.34
C LYS A 143 11.62 6.26 3.18
N SER A 144 11.70 5.12 2.49
CA SER A 144 12.50 4.92 1.27
C SER A 144 12.02 5.75 0.07
N LYS A 145 10.86 6.40 0.16
CA LYS A 145 10.12 7.06 -0.91
C LYS A 145 9.44 6.13 -1.91
N ASP A 146 9.48 4.83 -1.67
CA ASP A 146 8.55 3.93 -2.36
C ASP A 146 7.11 4.27 -1.95
N GLU A 147 6.17 3.90 -2.80
CA GLU A 147 4.74 4.12 -2.56
C GLU A 147 3.94 2.86 -2.93
N TYR A 148 2.92 2.58 -2.15
CA TYR A 148 1.87 1.63 -2.53
C TYR A 148 0.52 2.33 -2.50
N MET A 149 -0.28 2.13 -3.53
CA MET A 149 -1.64 2.62 -3.63
C MET A 149 -2.53 1.47 -4.10
N GLY A 150 -3.52 1.11 -3.30
CA GLY A 150 -4.43 0.03 -3.67
C GLY A 150 -5.21 -0.52 -2.50
N ASN A 151 -5.70 -1.74 -2.69
CA ASN A 151 -6.49 -2.42 -1.69
C ASN A 151 -5.61 -3.03 -0.59
N TRP A 152 -6.16 -3.02 0.62
CA TRP A 152 -5.59 -3.58 1.82
C TRP A 152 -6.59 -4.52 2.48
N LEU A 153 -6.07 -5.58 3.09
CA LEU A 153 -6.83 -6.51 3.91
C LEU A 153 -5.98 -6.84 5.14
N ASP A 154 -6.50 -6.51 6.33
CA ASP A 154 -5.87 -6.78 7.64
C ASP A 154 -4.41 -6.34 7.71
N GLY A 155 -4.13 -5.11 7.27
CA GLY A 155 -2.79 -4.52 7.27
C GLY A 155 -1.85 -5.05 6.19
N LYS A 156 -2.34 -5.82 5.22
CA LYS A 156 -1.53 -6.36 4.12
C LYS A 156 -2.03 -5.86 2.77
N LYS A 157 -1.10 -5.57 1.85
CA LYS A 157 -1.43 -5.34 0.43
C LYS A 157 -2.14 -6.57 -0.10
N HIS A 158 -3.33 -6.39 -0.68
CA HIS A 158 -4.18 -7.47 -1.15
C HIS A 158 -5.06 -7.00 -2.30
N GLY A 159 -5.34 -7.86 -3.28
CA GLY A 159 -6.13 -7.50 -4.46
C GLY A 159 -5.35 -6.60 -5.41
N LYS A 160 -6.04 -5.79 -6.21
CA LYS A 160 -5.39 -4.89 -7.17
C LYS A 160 -4.68 -3.72 -6.47
N GLY A 161 -3.49 -3.38 -6.96
CA GLY A 161 -2.64 -2.33 -6.40
C GLY A 161 -1.59 -1.82 -7.38
N ILE A 162 -1.01 -0.68 -7.02
CA ILE A 162 0.07 -0.02 -7.73
C ILE A 162 1.21 0.18 -6.73
N TYR A 163 2.38 -0.30 -7.07
CA TYR A 163 3.60 -0.09 -6.30
C TYR A 163 4.57 0.74 -7.15
N ILE A 164 5.00 1.87 -6.62
CA ILE A 164 5.93 2.78 -7.28
C ILE A 164 7.21 2.77 -6.46
N TRP A 165 8.32 2.39 -7.08
CA TRP A 165 9.63 2.45 -6.44
C TRP A 165 10.16 3.89 -6.47
N ASN A 166 11.10 4.22 -5.59
CA ASN A 166 11.72 5.55 -5.52
C ASN A 166 12.39 6.00 -6.84
N ASP A 167 12.78 5.08 -7.72
CA ASP A 167 13.32 5.41 -9.04
C ASP A 167 12.22 5.74 -10.09
N ASN A 168 10.95 5.71 -9.69
CA ASN A 168 9.73 5.85 -10.52
C ASN A 168 9.43 4.65 -11.44
N SER A 169 10.18 3.55 -11.36
CA SER A 169 9.66 2.29 -11.88
C SER A 169 8.40 1.90 -11.11
N MET A 170 7.53 1.09 -11.72
CA MET A 170 6.30 0.69 -11.04
C MET A 170 5.74 -0.65 -11.47
N TYR A 171 5.03 -1.28 -10.55
CA TYR A 171 4.25 -2.48 -10.77
C TYR A 171 2.77 -2.16 -10.61
N ILE A 172 1.98 -2.64 -11.56
CA ILE A 172 0.54 -2.49 -11.61
C ILE A 172 -0.07 -3.88 -11.75
N GLY A 173 -0.78 -4.36 -10.72
CA GLY A 173 -1.31 -5.73 -10.75
C GLY A 173 -1.86 -6.22 -9.42
N GLU A 174 -1.84 -7.53 -9.26
CA GLU A 174 -2.42 -8.23 -8.11
C GLU A 174 -1.42 -8.45 -6.97
N PHE A 175 -1.92 -8.26 -5.75
CA PHE A 175 -1.21 -8.51 -4.51
C PHE A 175 -1.93 -9.55 -3.66
N LYS A 176 -1.15 -10.39 -2.98
CA LYS A 176 -1.63 -11.30 -1.94
C LYS A 176 -0.66 -11.29 -0.77
N ASN A 177 -1.14 -10.90 0.40
CA ASN A 177 -0.36 -10.91 1.65
C ASN A 177 0.99 -10.18 1.51
N ASN A 178 0.96 -8.94 1.04
CA ASN A 178 2.14 -8.08 0.78
C ASN A 178 3.02 -8.46 -0.40
N LYS A 179 2.67 -9.48 -1.19
CA LYS A 179 3.47 -9.94 -2.33
C LYS A 179 2.74 -9.75 -3.65
N MET A 180 3.47 -9.44 -4.71
CA MET A 180 2.98 -9.54 -6.10
C MET A 180 2.66 -11.02 -6.37
N ASP A 181 1.39 -11.33 -6.64
CA ASP A 181 0.87 -12.69 -6.79
C ASP A 181 -0.44 -12.61 -7.60
N GLY A 182 -0.44 -13.20 -8.80
CA GLY A 182 -1.48 -12.99 -9.82
C GLY A 182 -0.92 -12.30 -11.06
N TYR A 183 -1.76 -11.68 -11.88
CA TYR A 183 -1.31 -11.00 -13.10
C TYR A 183 -0.86 -9.56 -12.82
N GLY A 184 0.15 -9.07 -13.53
CA GLY A 184 0.56 -7.67 -13.45
C GLY A 184 1.66 -7.26 -14.41
N VAL A 185 1.85 -5.95 -14.52
CA VAL A 185 2.81 -5.31 -15.44
C VAL A 185 3.79 -4.45 -14.66
N CYS A 186 5.06 -4.63 -14.99
CA CYS A 186 6.16 -3.82 -14.49
C CYS A 186 6.62 -2.84 -15.57
N TYR A 187 6.80 -1.59 -15.18
CA TYR A 187 7.27 -0.49 -16.02
C TYR A 187 8.59 0.06 -15.48
N ASP A 188 9.48 0.48 -16.38
CA ASP A 188 10.66 1.26 -16.01
C ASP A 188 10.29 2.69 -15.62
N CYS A 189 11.29 3.47 -15.20
CA CYS A 189 11.11 4.88 -14.82
C CYS A 189 10.74 5.82 -15.98
N HIS A 190 10.84 5.34 -17.23
CA HIS A 190 10.44 6.05 -18.45
C HIS A 190 9.02 5.66 -18.89
N GLY A 191 8.41 4.67 -18.24
CA GLY A 191 7.08 4.16 -18.55
C GLY A 191 7.07 3.17 -19.72
N ASN A 192 8.20 2.54 -20.03
CA ASN A 192 8.27 1.39 -20.93
C ASN A 192 7.96 0.10 -20.15
N ILE A 193 7.28 -0.84 -20.79
CA ILE A 193 7.02 -2.16 -20.20
C ILE A 193 8.34 -2.94 -20.09
N ILE A 194 8.65 -3.41 -18.89
CA ILE A 194 9.73 -4.36 -18.61
C ILE A 194 9.18 -5.79 -18.63
N TYR A 195 8.03 -6.01 -17.98
CA TYR A 195 7.43 -7.32 -17.87
C TYR A 195 5.91 -7.22 -17.83
N GLU A 196 5.23 -8.11 -18.52
CA GLU A 196 3.79 -8.29 -18.45
C GLU A 196 3.49 -9.78 -18.34
N GLY A 197 2.82 -10.22 -17.27
CA GLY A 197 2.52 -11.64 -17.09
C GLY A 197 2.13 -12.01 -15.67
N GLU A 198 2.26 -13.30 -15.38
CA GLU A 198 1.95 -13.88 -14.07
C GLU A 198 3.09 -13.68 -13.05
N TRP A 199 2.70 -13.49 -11.80
CA TRP A 199 3.60 -13.30 -10.66
C TRP A 199 3.28 -14.29 -9.57
N LYS A 200 4.31 -14.75 -8.88
CA LYS A 200 4.17 -15.58 -7.68
C LYS A 200 5.19 -15.19 -6.63
N ASN A 201 4.70 -14.79 -5.45
CA ASN A 201 5.56 -14.45 -4.31
C ASN A 201 6.67 -13.44 -4.66
N ASN A 202 6.34 -12.36 -5.38
CA ASN A 202 7.26 -11.33 -5.89
C ASN A 202 8.20 -11.75 -7.04
N LEU A 203 8.04 -12.95 -7.60
CA LEU A 203 8.83 -13.42 -8.74
C LEU A 203 7.95 -13.53 -9.98
N VAL A 204 8.49 -13.22 -11.16
CA VAL A 204 7.84 -13.55 -12.42
C VAL A 204 7.67 -15.07 -12.52
N HIS A 205 6.50 -15.49 -12.98
CA HIS A 205 6.07 -16.90 -13.01
C HIS A 205 5.06 -17.13 -14.15
N GLY A 206 4.63 -18.38 -14.35
CA GLY A 206 3.61 -18.71 -15.35
C GLY A 206 3.98 -18.20 -16.73
N LYS A 207 3.00 -17.68 -17.48
CA LYS A 207 3.24 -17.07 -18.79
C LYS A 207 3.49 -15.57 -18.67
N GLY A 208 4.38 -15.06 -19.51
CA GLY A 208 4.61 -13.62 -19.61
C GLY A 208 5.47 -13.19 -20.78
N ILE A 209 5.59 -11.88 -20.91
CA ILE A 209 6.42 -11.17 -21.87
C ILE A 209 7.45 -10.37 -21.07
N TYR A 210 8.73 -10.63 -21.31
CA TYR A 210 9.84 -9.89 -20.71
C TYR A 210 10.58 -9.12 -21.79
N ILE A 211 10.72 -7.81 -21.59
CA ILE A 211 11.40 -6.88 -22.48
C ILE A 211 12.56 -6.30 -21.67
N TRP A 212 13.77 -6.41 -22.20
CA TRP A 212 14.97 -5.89 -21.55
C TRP A 212 15.93 -5.39 -22.59
N GLU A 213 16.73 -4.39 -22.24
CA GLU A 213 17.60 -3.71 -23.21
C GLU A 213 16.83 -3.24 -24.46
N GLU A 214 17.51 -2.58 -25.39
CA GLU A 214 16.84 -2.18 -26.63
C GLU A 214 16.64 -3.41 -27.54
N GLY A 215 15.38 -3.71 -27.85
CA GLY A 215 15.00 -4.69 -28.87
C GLY A 215 14.97 -6.16 -28.45
N LYS A 216 15.38 -6.54 -27.23
CA LYS A 216 15.29 -7.94 -26.77
C LYS A 216 13.94 -8.20 -26.09
N ARG A 217 13.26 -9.26 -26.52
CA ARG A 217 11.96 -9.68 -25.98
C ARG A 217 11.89 -11.19 -25.87
N TYR A 218 11.38 -11.70 -24.75
CA TYR A 218 11.05 -13.10 -24.53
C TYR A 218 9.57 -13.22 -24.24
N GLU A 219 8.89 -14.14 -24.91
CA GLU A 219 7.49 -14.48 -24.69
C GLU A 219 7.42 -15.97 -24.36
N GLY A 220 6.94 -16.34 -23.17
CA GLY A 220 6.91 -17.75 -22.80
C GLY A 220 6.72 -17.96 -21.31
N GLU A 221 7.13 -19.15 -20.86
CA GLU A 221 6.98 -19.57 -19.48
C GLU A 221 8.12 -19.09 -18.56
N PHE A 222 7.80 -18.92 -17.28
CA PHE A 222 8.69 -18.50 -16.21
C PHE A 222 8.50 -19.37 -14.96
N LEU A 223 9.63 -19.76 -14.35
CA LEU A 223 9.66 -20.50 -13.10
C LEU A 223 10.70 -19.91 -12.15
N HIS A 224 10.26 -19.51 -10.95
CA HIS A 224 11.11 -18.90 -9.93
C HIS A 224 11.93 -17.70 -10.44
N GLY A 225 11.30 -16.82 -11.22
CA GLY A 225 11.94 -15.62 -11.74
C GLY A 225 12.79 -15.82 -12.99
N LYS A 226 12.80 -17.03 -13.58
CA LYS A 226 13.66 -17.38 -14.72
C LYS A 226 12.86 -17.91 -15.89
N LYS A 227 13.33 -17.64 -17.11
CA LYS A 227 12.76 -18.22 -18.34
C LYS A 227 12.85 -19.75 -18.26
N HIS A 228 11.72 -20.42 -18.50
CA HIS A 228 11.56 -21.86 -18.36
C HIS A 228 10.49 -22.36 -19.34
N GLY A 229 10.34 -23.67 -19.53
CA GLY A 229 9.25 -24.23 -20.33
C GLY A 229 9.32 -23.80 -21.80
N ASP A 230 8.19 -23.69 -22.47
CA ASP A 230 8.15 -23.22 -23.86
C ASP A 230 8.27 -21.69 -23.95
N GLY A 231 9.05 -21.21 -24.90
CA GLY A 231 9.20 -19.77 -25.11
C GLY A 231 9.93 -19.36 -26.38
N THR A 232 9.68 -18.12 -26.76
CA THR A 232 10.15 -17.50 -27.99
C THR A 232 10.95 -16.25 -27.69
N PHE A 233 12.16 -16.16 -28.24
CA PHE A 233 13.06 -15.03 -28.08
C PHE A 233 13.19 -14.24 -29.38
N TYR A 234 13.04 -12.93 -29.27
CA TYR A 234 13.13 -11.96 -30.35
C TYR A 234 14.26 -10.96 -30.09
N LEU A 235 14.92 -10.55 -31.17
CA LEU A 235 15.87 -9.43 -31.20
C LEU A 235 15.44 -8.47 -32.31
N ASN A 236 15.18 -7.20 -31.97
CA ASN A 236 14.72 -6.18 -32.90
C ASN A 236 13.46 -6.60 -33.68
N ASN A 237 12.52 -7.28 -33.00
CA ASN A 237 11.32 -7.91 -33.55
C ASN A 237 11.55 -9.07 -34.52
N GLU A 238 12.80 -9.51 -34.73
CA GLU A 238 13.10 -10.71 -35.49
C GLU A 238 13.12 -11.94 -34.57
N LEU A 239 12.48 -13.02 -35.01
CA LEU A 239 12.50 -14.30 -34.31
C LEU A 239 13.92 -14.88 -34.31
N VAL A 240 14.52 -15.03 -33.13
CA VAL A 240 15.86 -15.60 -32.95
C VAL A 240 15.80 -17.06 -32.52
N TYR A 241 14.89 -17.39 -31.61
CA TYR A 241 14.73 -18.76 -31.10
C TYR A 241 13.29 -19.03 -30.69
N GLU A 242 12.82 -20.24 -30.98
CA GLU A 242 11.56 -20.80 -30.50
C GLU A 242 11.85 -22.23 -30.01
N GLY A 243 11.52 -22.52 -28.75
CA GLY A 243 11.76 -23.83 -28.17
C GLY A 243 11.70 -23.83 -26.65
N THR A 244 12.32 -24.84 -26.04
CA THR A 244 12.27 -25.01 -24.57
C THR A 244 13.40 -24.25 -23.88
N TRP A 245 13.14 -23.79 -22.66
CA TRP A 245 14.08 -23.06 -21.81
C TRP A 245 14.22 -23.73 -20.45
N LYS A 246 15.43 -23.67 -19.88
CA LYS A 246 15.72 -24.14 -18.53
C LYS A 246 16.60 -23.14 -17.79
N PHE A 247 15.97 -22.35 -16.92
CA PHE A 247 16.64 -21.37 -16.05
C PHE A 247 17.48 -20.37 -16.84
N ASP A 248 16.80 -19.61 -17.71
CA ASP A 248 17.37 -18.56 -18.58
C ASP A 248 18.25 -19.05 -19.74
N LYS A 249 18.37 -20.36 -19.94
CA LYS A 249 19.12 -20.95 -21.04
C LYS A 249 18.17 -21.64 -22.02
N PRO A 250 18.27 -21.36 -23.33
CA PRO A 250 17.55 -22.14 -24.33
C PRO A 250 18.11 -23.56 -24.36
N CYS A 251 17.25 -24.55 -24.48
CA CYS A 251 17.62 -25.95 -24.63
C CYS A 251 17.91 -26.21 -26.11
N ILE A 252 19.10 -25.81 -26.57
CA ILE A 252 19.56 -26.05 -27.94
C ILE A 252 20.74 -27.00 -27.85
N PHE A 253 20.59 -28.28 -28.23
CA PHE A 253 21.73 -29.22 -28.39
C PHE A 253 22.85 -29.12 -27.31
N ASP A 254 22.52 -28.89 -26.02
CA ASP A 254 23.46 -28.61 -24.92
C ASP A 254 24.42 -27.40 -25.08
N ARG A 255 24.08 -26.40 -25.92
CA ARG A 255 24.88 -25.20 -26.20
C ARG A 255 24.30 -23.91 -25.63
N SER A 256 25.18 -22.96 -25.28
CA SER A 256 24.85 -21.66 -24.69
C SER A 256 24.52 -20.57 -25.74
N LEU A 257 23.86 -19.48 -25.33
CA LEU A 257 23.55 -18.34 -26.21
C LEU A 257 24.81 -17.71 -26.83
N ASP A 258 25.92 -17.64 -26.09
CA ASP A 258 27.20 -17.11 -26.59
C ASP A 258 27.74 -17.97 -27.74
N GLU A 259 27.58 -19.29 -27.68
CA GLU A 259 28.00 -20.22 -28.73
C GLU A 259 27.15 -20.06 -30.00
N ILE A 260 25.89 -19.66 -29.87
CA ILE A 260 24.98 -19.44 -31.01
C ILE A 260 25.28 -18.10 -31.69
N PHE A 261 25.56 -17.05 -30.91
CA PHE A 261 25.87 -15.72 -31.46
C PHE A 261 27.31 -15.59 -31.98
N SER A 262 28.24 -16.44 -31.54
CA SER A 262 29.63 -16.47 -32.05
C SER A 262 29.78 -16.97 -33.50
N ILE A 263 28.75 -17.57 -34.10
CA ILE A 263 28.81 -18.18 -35.44
C ILE A 263 28.46 -17.15 -36.56
N LYS A 264 28.15 -15.90 -36.20
CA LYS A 264 27.84 -14.81 -37.17
C LYS A 264 28.94 -13.74 -37.27
N LEU A 265 30.21 -14.14 -37.30
CA LEU A 265 31.33 -13.29 -37.75
C LEU A 265 32.08 -13.94 -38.92
#